data_AF-A0A0N8PTB9-F1
#
_entry.id   AF-A0A0N8PTB9-F1
#
_cell.length_a   1.000
_cell.length_b   1.000
_cell.length_c   1.000
_cell.angle_alpha   90.00
_cell.angle_beta   90.00
_cell.angle_gamma   90.00
#
_symmetry.space_group_name_H-M   'P 1'
#
loop_
_entity.id
_entity.type
_entity.pdbx_description
1 polymer ?
#
loop_
_entity_poly.entity_id
_entity_poly.type
_entity_poly.pdbx_seq_one_letter_code
_entity_poly.pdbx_strand_id
1 'polypeptide(L)'
;NTSAEVNNVFEDLFKTYHELNPNVSIELIPTPIGGGQLEKFQSLLASGNPATIANLDPATILQFKDKFADLESEKAKYEKLTKQGAVDGALLDGKFLGVPWTAQGYGLLYNKRVIEEAIGGTFDPASVKTRNDLEALFKKIEASGKAPVMIHGADWSLGAHYLGLAYSLQSKNVDENRKFVESLKKGDIQLANNPQFSGLMDTFDLLKTYNARKNDPLVADYMKDSGDFAKGNAAFYFMGD
;
A
#
# COMPACT_ATOMS: atom_id res chain seq x y z
N ASN A 1 -16.82 -7.25 1.85
CA ASN A 1 -16.16 -6.41 2.89
C ASN A 1 -15.25 -5.40 2.20
N THR A 2 -15.00 -4.23 2.80
CA THR A 2 -14.04 -3.23 2.29
C THR A 2 -13.44 -2.38 3.42
N SER A 3 -12.32 -1.72 3.13
CA SER A 3 -11.67 -0.76 4.03
C SER A 3 -12.45 0.54 4.19
N ALA A 4 -12.43 1.12 5.40
CA ALA A 4 -13.24 2.30 5.72
C ALA A 4 -12.93 3.54 4.86
N GLU A 5 -11.72 3.67 4.33
CA GLU A 5 -11.25 4.77 3.48
C GLU A 5 -12.08 4.91 2.19
N VAL A 6 -12.65 3.81 1.70
CA VAL A 6 -13.38 3.76 0.42
C VAL A 6 -14.87 3.47 0.57
N ASN A 7 -15.39 3.41 1.81
CA ASN A 7 -16.81 3.08 2.07
C ASN A 7 -17.76 4.00 1.31
N ASN A 8 -17.57 5.32 1.37
CA ASN A 8 -18.45 6.28 0.71
C ASN A 8 -18.54 6.04 -0.81
N VAL A 9 -17.43 5.66 -1.45
CA VAL A 9 -17.39 5.36 -2.89
C VAL A 9 -18.26 4.14 -3.21
N PHE A 10 -18.20 3.10 -2.36
CA PHE A 10 -19.02 1.91 -2.54
C PHE A 10 -20.49 2.16 -2.21
N GLU A 11 -20.79 2.94 -1.17
CA GLU A 11 -22.17 3.31 -0.81
C GLU A 11 -22.85 4.06 -1.96
N ASP A 12 -22.18 5.04 -2.56
CA ASP A 12 -22.66 5.75 -3.73
C ASP A 12 -22.84 4.82 -4.94
N LEU A 13 -21.86 3.95 -5.22
CA LEU A 13 -21.93 2.96 -6.28
C LEU A 13 -23.13 2.02 -6.11
N PHE A 14 -23.35 1.51 -4.91
CA PHE A 14 -24.43 0.56 -4.61
C PHE A 14 -25.80 1.22 -4.70
N LYS A 15 -25.90 2.49 -4.27
CA LYS A 15 -27.10 3.29 -4.45
C LYS A 15 -27.44 3.45 -5.93
N THR A 16 -26.48 3.89 -6.76
CA THR A 16 -26.69 4.01 -8.21
C THR A 16 -27.03 2.66 -8.85
N TYR A 17 -26.38 1.57 -8.43
CA TYR A 17 -26.69 0.25 -8.96
C TYR A 17 -28.12 -0.20 -8.61
N HIS A 18 -28.59 0.10 -7.39
CA HIS A 18 -29.96 -0.19 -6.96
C HIS A 18 -31.00 0.63 -7.74
N GLU A 19 -30.72 1.91 -8.01
CA GLU A 19 -31.60 2.76 -8.84
C GLU A 19 -31.78 2.18 -10.26
N LEU A 20 -30.71 1.62 -10.83
CA LEU A 20 -30.74 0.97 -12.14
C LEU A 20 -31.30 -0.48 -12.10
N ASN A 21 -31.23 -1.13 -10.94
CA ASN A 21 -31.63 -2.51 -10.73
C ASN A 21 -32.46 -2.64 -9.44
N PRO A 22 -33.75 -2.23 -9.43
CA PRO A 22 -34.54 -2.10 -8.20
C PRO A 22 -34.73 -3.39 -7.41
N ASN A 23 -34.55 -4.55 -8.06
CA ASN A 23 -34.67 -5.87 -7.43
C ASN A 23 -33.35 -6.35 -6.79
N VAL A 24 -32.27 -5.58 -6.90
CA VAL A 24 -30.96 -5.94 -6.33
C VAL A 24 -30.62 -4.98 -5.20
N SER A 25 -30.40 -5.50 -4.00
CA SER A 25 -29.88 -4.75 -2.86
C SER A 25 -28.49 -5.25 -2.51
N ILE A 26 -27.57 -4.32 -2.23
CA ILE A 26 -26.19 -4.62 -1.87
C ILE A 26 -25.92 -3.98 -0.51
N GLU A 27 -25.56 -4.79 0.47
CA GLU A 27 -25.17 -4.34 1.81
C GLU A 27 -23.65 -4.26 1.92
N LEU A 28 -23.15 -3.11 2.40
CA LEU A 28 -21.75 -2.94 2.69
C LEU A 28 -21.39 -3.53 4.06
N ILE A 29 -20.36 -4.37 4.10
CA ILE A 29 -19.77 -4.88 5.35
C ILE A 29 -18.45 -4.14 5.57
N PRO A 30 -18.43 -3.06 6.38
CA PRO A 30 -17.23 -2.25 6.58
C PRO A 30 -16.21 -2.92 7.49
N THR A 31 -14.93 -2.64 7.28
CA THR A 31 -13.83 -2.97 8.21
C THR A 31 -13.00 -1.71 8.49
N PRO A 32 -12.22 -1.68 9.59
CA PRO A 32 -11.33 -0.56 9.89
C PRO A 32 -10.31 -0.25 8.79
N ILE A 33 -9.76 0.97 8.81
CA ILE A 33 -8.60 1.41 8.03
C ILE A 33 -7.41 0.49 8.34
N GLY A 34 -6.75 -0.01 7.31
CA GLY A 34 -5.54 -0.81 7.45
C GLY A 34 -5.72 -2.18 8.13
N GLY A 35 -6.94 -2.72 8.29
CA GLY A 35 -7.12 -4.04 8.89
C GLY A 35 -8.55 -4.59 8.98
N GLY A 36 -8.67 -5.82 9.49
CA GLY A 36 -9.96 -6.47 9.78
C GLY A 36 -10.64 -7.16 8.59
N GLN A 37 -10.15 -6.93 7.37
CA GLN A 37 -10.72 -7.51 6.15
C GLN A 37 -10.58 -9.04 6.12
N LEU A 38 -9.38 -9.54 6.41
CA LEU A 38 -9.08 -10.96 6.42
C LEU A 38 -9.86 -11.69 7.53
N GLU A 39 -9.85 -11.14 8.74
CA GLU A 39 -10.54 -11.70 9.90
C GLU A 39 -12.05 -11.75 9.65
N LYS A 40 -12.62 -10.68 9.08
CA LYS A 40 -14.04 -10.64 8.73
C LYS A 40 -14.38 -11.66 7.65
N PHE A 41 -13.55 -11.77 6.61
CA PHE A 41 -13.72 -12.77 5.55
C PHE A 41 -13.67 -14.19 6.12
N GLN A 42 -12.66 -14.52 6.93
CA GLN A 42 -12.51 -15.84 7.54
C GLN A 42 -13.68 -16.17 8.49
N SER A 43 -14.15 -15.20 9.27
CA SER A 43 -15.29 -15.37 10.17
C SER A 43 -16.59 -15.67 9.40
N LEU A 44 -16.86 -14.94 8.31
CA LEU A 44 -18.02 -15.18 7.46
C LEU A 44 -17.92 -16.53 6.74
N LEU A 45 -16.74 -16.87 6.23
CA LEU A 45 -16.49 -18.17 5.60
C LEU A 45 -16.69 -19.33 6.58
N ALA A 46 -16.15 -19.23 7.80
CA ALA A 46 -16.26 -20.26 8.83
C ALA A 46 -17.68 -20.42 9.38
N SER A 47 -18.48 -19.35 9.39
CA SER A 47 -19.89 -19.41 9.81
C SER A 47 -20.83 -19.95 8.73
N GLY A 48 -20.31 -20.32 7.55
CA GLY A 48 -21.12 -20.81 6.44
C GLY A 48 -21.95 -19.73 5.76
N ASN A 49 -21.66 -18.45 6.03
CA ASN A 49 -22.33 -17.30 5.43
C ASN A 49 -21.31 -16.34 4.79
N PRO A 50 -20.55 -16.81 3.77
CA PRO A 50 -19.56 -15.97 3.10
C PRO A 50 -20.24 -14.77 2.42
N ALA A 51 -19.53 -13.65 2.35
CA ALA A 51 -19.99 -12.51 1.55
C ALA A 51 -20.02 -12.88 0.05
N THR A 52 -21.04 -12.41 -0.67
CA THR A 52 -21.16 -12.60 -2.12
C THR A 52 -19.98 -12.00 -2.90
N ILE A 53 -19.49 -10.84 -2.43
CA ILE A 53 -18.32 -10.14 -2.98
C ILE A 53 -17.41 -9.72 -1.82
N ALA A 54 -16.13 -10.02 -1.95
CA ALA A 54 -15.11 -9.66 -0.97
C ALA A 54 -14.00 -8.84 -1.66
N ASN A 55 -13.69 -7.66 -1.09
CA ASN A 55 -12.49 -6.92 -1.44
C ASN A 55 -11.34 -7.47 -0.58
N LEU A 56 -10.32 -8.04 -1.21
CA LEU A 56 -9.24 -8.77 -0.57
C LEU A 56 -7.94 -8.62 -1.34
N ASP A 57 -6.82 -8.69 -0.63
CA ASP A 57 -5.51 -8.72 -1.23
C ASP A 57 -5.31 -9.97 -2.11
N PRO A 58 -4.52 -9.87 -3.20
CA PRO A 58 -4.27 -11.00 -4.11
C PRO A 58 -3.69 -12.24 -3.41
N ALA A 59 -2.84 -12.05 -2.39
CA ALA A 59 -2.26 -13.16 -1.63
C ALA A 59 -3.33 -13.93 -0.83
N THR A 60 -4.31 -13.24 -0.27
CA THR A 60 -5.45 -13.85 0.43
C THR A 60 -6.32 -14.64 -0.54
N ILE A 61 -6.63 -14.06 -1.72
CA ILE A 61 -7.41 -14.77 -2.75
C ILE A 61 -6.68 -16.05 -3.18
N LEU A 62 -5.36 -16.00 -3.36
CA LEU A 62 -4.56 -17.17 -3.69
C LEU A 62 -4.57 -18.24 -2.59
N GLN A 63 -4.45 -17.85 -1.32
CA GLN A 63 -4.51 -18.76 -0.18
C GLN A 63 -5.86 -19.49 -0.08
N PHE A 64 -6.95 -18.78 -0.39
CA PHE A 64 -8.31 -19.30 -0.32
C PHE A 64 -8.89 -19.59 -1.72
N LYS A 65 -8.04 -19.90 -2.71
CA LYS A 65 -8.44 -20.02 -4.13
C LYS A 65 -9.63 -20.95 -4.37
N ASP A 66 -9.71 -22.05 -3.61
CA ASP A 66 -10.79 -23.04 -3.71
C ASP A 66 -12.14 -22.55 -3.13
N LYS A 67 -12.20 -21.31 -2.61
CA LYS A 67 -13.40 -20.67 -2.07
C LYS A 67 -13.98 -19.61 -2.99
N PHE A 68 -13.28 -19.26 -4.07
CA PHE A 68 -13.72 -18.25 -5.04
C PHE A 68 -14.24 -18.90 -6.32
N ALA A 69 -15.12 -18.17 -7.01
CA ALA A 69 -15.57 -18.56 -8.33
C ALA A 69 -14.41 -18.48 -9.33
N ASP A 70 -14.34 -19.44 -10.24
CA ASP A 70 -13.47 -19.35 -11.42
C ASP A 70 -14.07 -18.32 -12.38
N LEU A 71 -13.32 -17.25 -12.67
CA LEU A 71 -13.77 -16.15 -13.54
C LEU A 71 -13.14 -16.23 -14.93
N GLU A 72 -12.43 -17.31 -15.29
CA GLU A 72 -11.66 -17.38 -16.54
C GLU A 72 -12.53 -17.13 -17.79
N SER A 73 -13.79 -17.60 -17.79
CA SER A 73 -14.74 -17.35 -18.88
C SER A 73 -15.13 -15.87 -19.02
N GLU A 74 -15.01 -15.07 -17.97
CA GLU A 74 -15.29 -13.63 -17.94
C GLU A 74 -14.05 -12.77 -18.18
N LYS A 75 -12.85 -13.37 -18.25
CA LYS A 75 -11.57 -12.65 -18.34
C LYS A 75 -11.55 -11.60 -19.46
N ALA A 76 -11.96 -11.99 -20.68
CA ALA A 76 -11.96 -11.12 -21.85
C ALA A 76 -12.88 -9.89 -21.72
N LYS A 77 -13.91 -9.97 -20.87
CA LYS A 77 -14.77 -8.81 -20.56
C LYS A 77 -14.03 -7.83 -19.68
N TYR A 78 -13.34 -8.31 -18.65
CA TYR A 78 -12.59 -7.45 -17.73
C TYR A 78 -11.31 -6.88 -18.34
N GLU A 79 -10.67 -7.57 -19.28
CA GLU A 79 -9.57 -7.01 -20.08
C GLU A 79 -9.99 -5.75 -20.85
N LYS A 80 -11.23 -5.71 -21.35
CA LYS A 80 -11.77 -4.54 -22.07
C LYS A 80 -12.14 -3.38 -21.15
N LEU A 81 -12.45 -3.67 -19.88
CA LEU A 81 -12.89 -2.67 -18.89
C LEU A 81 -11.73 -2.10 -18.07
N THR A 82 -10.58 -2.76 -18.06
CA THR A 82 -9.44 -2.42 -17.21
C THR A 82 -8.30 -1.82 -18.03
N LYS A 83 -7.33 -1.21 -17.35
CA LYS A 83 -6.10 -0.73 -17.99
C LYS A 83 -5.32 -1.92 -18.57
N GLN A 84 -4.60 -1.67 -19.66
CA GLN A 84 -3.73 -2.68 -20.29
C GLN A 84 -2.80 -3.33 -19.24
N GLY A 85 -2.79 -4.66 -19.21
CA GLY A 85 -1.97 -5.47 -18.29
C GLY A 85 -2.53 -5.62 -16.87
N ALA A 86 -3.65 -4.98 -16.52
CA ALA A 86 -4.22 -5.09 -15.17
C ALA A 86 -4.70 -6.52 -14.86
N VAL A 87 -5.40 -7.16 -15.81
CA VAL A 87 -5.85 -8.55 -15.67
C VAL A 87 -4.66 -9.51 -15.63
N ASP A 88 -3.68 -9.35 -16.52
CA ASP A 88 -2.49 -10.21 -16.54
C ASP A 88 -1.68 -10.12 -15.25
N GLY A 89 -1.53 -8.91 -14.69
CA GLY A 89 -0.87 -8.68 -13.41
C GLY A 89 -1.64 -9.22 -12.21
N ALA A 90 -2.95 -9.44 -12.35
CA ALA A 90 -3.85 -9.95 -11.31
C ALA A 90 -4.05 -11.47 -11.37
N LEU A 91 -3.44 -12.18 -12.33
CA LEU A 91 -3.52 -13.64 -12.40
C LEU A 91 -2.85 -14.27 -11.18
N LEU A 92 -3.57 -15.19 -10.54
CA LEU A 92 -3.15 -15.91 -9.35
C LEU A 92 -2.96 -17.37 -9.72
N ASP A 93 -1.71 -17.85 -9.67
CA ASP A 93 -1.37 -19.21 -10.09
C ASP A 93 -1.82 -19.48 -11.55
N GLY A 94 -1.70 -18.45 -12.40
CA GLY A 94 -2.12 -18.47 -13.80
C GLY A 94 -3.63 -18.41 -14.04
N LYS A 95 -4.45 -18.25 -13.00
CA LYS A 95 -5.92 -18.22 -13.10
C LYS A 95 -6.51 -16.85 -12.80
N PHE A 96 -7.60 -16.51 -13.47
CA PHE A 96 -8.39 -15.32 -13.17
C PHE A 96 -9.45 -15.63 -12.09
N LEU A 97 -9.12 -15.31 -10.83
CA LEU A 97 -9.95 -15.62 -9.65
C LEU A 97 -10.62 -14.38 -9.01
N GLY A 98 -10.31 -13.19 -9.53
CA GLY A 98 -10.80 -11.93 -8.99
C GLY A 98 -10.65 -10.81 -10.00
N VAL A 99 -11.51 -9.80 -9.89
CA VAL A 99 -11.50 -8.65 -10.78
C VAL A 99 -10.57 -7.58 -10.19
N PRO A 100 -9.50 -7.15 -10.91
CA PRO A 100 -8.66 -6.07 -10.43
C PRO A 100 -9.45 -4.75 -10.44
N TRP A 101 -9.45 -4.06 -9.30
CA TRP A 101 -10.16 -2.80 -9.11
C TRP A 101 -9.20 -1.61 -9.00
N THR A 102 -8.25 -1.71 -8.07
CA THR A 102 -7.23 -0.68 -7.79
C THR A 102 -5.84 -1.30 -7.80
N ALA A 103 -4.83 -0.45 -7.97
CA ALA A 103 -3.44 -0.80 -7.75
C ALA A 103 -2.87 0.17 -6.71
N GLN A 104 -2.26 -0.38 -5.66
CA GLN A 104 -1.67 0.40 -4.59
C GLN A 104 -0.18 0.61 -4.85
N GLY A 105 0.32 1.78 -4.48
CA GLY A 105 1.74 2.10 -4.57
C GLY A 105 2.21 2.76 -3.29
N TYR A 106 3.38 2.36 -2.80
CA TYR A 106 3.97 2.90 -1.58
C TYR A 106 5.24 3.66 -1.93
N GLY A 107 5.43 4.82 -1.29
CA GLY A 107 6.58 5.65 -1.56
C GLY A 107 6.74 6.79 -0.58
N LEU A 108 7.80 7.56 -0.81
CA LEU A 108 8.03 8.80 -0.07
C LEU A 108 7.35 9.95 -0.81
N LEU A 109 6.14 10.29 -0.38
CA LEU A 109 5.41 11.46 -0.86
C LEU A 109 6.16 12.72 -0.46
N TYR A 110 6.10 13.78 -1.27
CA TYR A 110 6.77 15.04 -0.98
C TYR A 110 5.85 16.26 -1.19
N ASN A 111 5.96 17.23 -0.28
CA ASN A 111 5.28 18.51 -0.36
C ASN A 111 6.22 19.52 -1.04
N LYS A 112 6.05 19.68 -2.36
CA LYS A 112 6.90 20.54 -3.19
C LYS A 112 7.06 21.95 -2.61
N ARG A 113 5.95 22.56 -2.16
CA ARG A 113 5.95 23.91 -1.58
C ARG A 113 6.87 24.00 -0.35
N VAL A 114 6.75 23.07 0.59
CA VAL A 114 7.59 23.06 1.81
C VAL A 114 9.07 22.90 1.46
N ILE A 115 9.38 22.04 0.49
CA ILE A 115 10.76 21.80 0.05
C ILE A 115 11.33 23.06 -0.61
N GLU A 116 10.60 23.67 -1.55
CA GLU A 116 11.04 24.86 -2.28
C GLU A 116 11.23 26.07 -1.35
N GLU A 117 10.32 26.26 -0.38
CA GLU A 117 10.47 27.25 0.69
C GLU A 117 11.75 27.01 1.52
N ALA A 118 12.06 25.75 1.84
CA ALA A 118 13.24 25.40 2.63
C ALA A 118 14.57 25.55 1.87
N ILE A 119 14.60 25.25 0.56
CA ILE A 119 15.83 25.34 -0.25
C ILE A 119 15.99 26.69 -0.95
N GLY A 120 14.95 27.55 -0.94
CA GLY A 120 14.96 28.86 -1.57
C GLY A 120 14.93 28.83 -3.10
N GLY A 121 14.32 27.81 -3.70
CA GLY A 121 14.30 27.64 -5.16
C GLY A 121 13.56 26.39 -5.62
N THR A 122 13.53 26.18 -6.94
CA THR A 122 12.80 25.06 -7.56
C THR A 122 13.35 23.70 -7.14
N PHE A 123 12.46 22.78 -6.76
CA PHE A 123 12.82 21.41 -6.41
C PHE A 123 12.63 20.47 -7.60
N ASP A 124 13.70 19.75 -7.95
CA ASP A 124 13.67 18.59 -8.85
C ASP A 124 13.87 17.29 -8.06
N PRO A 125 12.86 16.42 -7.95
CA PRO A 125 12.99 15.13 -7.28
C PRO A 125 14.11 14.24 -7.85
N ALA A 126 14.42 14.35 -9.15
CA ALA A 126 15.48 13.56 -9.80
C ALA A 126 16.89 13.96 -9.35
N SER A 127 17.02 15.08 -8.61
CA SER A 127 18.29 15.48 -7.97
C SER A 127 18.63 14.62 -6.76
N VAL A 128 17.66 13.96 -6.13
CA VAL A 128 17.86 13.08 -4.97
C VAL A 128 18.13 11.66 -5.46
N LYS A 129 19.41 11.27 -5.51
CA LYS A 129 19.82 9.95 -6.06
C LYS A 129 20.36 9.02 -5.00
N THR A 130 20.77 9.56 -3.87
CA THR A 130 21.39 8.82 -2.77
C THR A 130 20.77 9.20 -1.42
N ARG A 131 21.01 8.37 -0.41
CA ARG A 131 20.66 8.71 0.98
C ARG A 131 21.36 9.97 1.47
N ASN A 132 22.57 10.26 0.99
CA ASN A 132 23.29 11.48 1.34
C ASN A 132 22.60 12.72 0.76
N ASP A 133 22.08 12.65 -0.48
CA ASP A 133 21.30 13.74 -1.07
C ASP A 133 20.00 13.96 -0.28
N LEU A 134 19.34 12.86 0.11
CA LEU A 134 18.11 12.91 0.91
C LEU A 134 18.37 13.51 2.30
N GLU A 135 19.44 13.09 2.98
CA GLU A 135 19.83 13.63 4.28
C GLU A 135 20.21 15.12 4.18
N ALA A 136 20.95 15.51 3.14
CA ALA A 136 21.29 16.91 2.91
C ALA A 136 20.03 17.77 2.71
N LEU A 137 19.03 17.25 2.02
CA LEU A 137 17.73 17.89 1.88
C LEU A 137 16.99 17.96 3.21
N PHE A 138 16.98 16.88 3.99
CA PHE A 138 16.37 16.86 5.32
C PHE A 138 16.97 17.90 6.26
N LYS A 139 18.31 18.06 6.26
CA LYS A 139 18.99 19.11 7.04
C LYS A 139 18.54 20.52 6.68
N LYS A 140 18.32 20.81 5.39
CA LYS A 140 17.80 22.12 4.94
C LYS A 140 16.36 22.35 5.41
N ILE A 141 15.53 21.31 5.37
CA ILE A 141 14.14 21.38 5.82
C ILE A 141 14.05 21.56 7.34
N GLU A 142 14.87 20.83 8.11
CA GLU A 142 14.91 21.00 9.56
C GLU A 142 15.37 22.42 9.94
N ALA A 143 16.35 22.97 9.21
CA ALA A 143 16.82 24.34 9.40
C ALA A 143 15.76 25.42 9.09
N SER A 144 14.74 25.11 8.28
CA SER A 144 13.59 26.01 8.05
C SER A 144 12.50 25.89 9.12
N GLY A 145 12.69 25.03 10.13
CA GLY A 145 11.73 24.78 11.21
C GLY A 145 10.60 23.84 10.83
N LYS A 146 10.71 23.14 9.69
CA LYS A 146 9.74 22.15 9.23
C LYS A 146 10.23 20.73 9.52
N ALA A 147 9.32 19.80 9.74
CA ALA A 147 9.71 18.40 9.89
C ALA A 147 10.17 17.84 8.54
N PRO A 148 11.36 17.21 8.44
CA PRO A 148 11.79 16.66 7.17
C PRO A 148 10.90 15.53 6.69
N VAL A 149 10.58 14.56 7.54
CA VAL A 149 9.79 13.40 7.14
C VAL A 149 8.84 12.94 8.24
N MET A 150 7.73 12.35 7.83
CA MET A 150 6.87 11.54 8.68
C MET A 150 6.85 10.10 8.20
N ILE A 151 6.90 9.19 9.16
CA ILE A 151 6.57 7.78 8.98
C ILE A 151 5.42 7.45 9.93
N HIS A 152 4.43 6.69 9.44
CA HIS A 152 3.29 6.28 10.25
C HIS A 152 3.61 4.97 10.96
N GLY A 153 3.42 4.91 12.27
CA GLY A 153 3.89 3.79 13.10
C GLY A 153 3.06 2.50 13.02
N ALA A 154 1.95 2.49 12.28
CA ALA A 154 1.10 1.30 12.19
C ALA A 154 1.80 0.12 11.51
N ASP A 155 1.44 -1.08 11.95
CA ASP A 155 1.96 -2.36 11.46
C ASP A 155 1.67 -2.57 9.97
N TRP A 156 0.51 -2.17 9.46
CA TRP A 156 0.22 -2.20 8.02
C TRP A 156 1.13 -1.25 7.25
N SER A 157 1.44 -0.07 7.79
CA SER A 157 2.27 0.92 7.10
C SER A 157 3.74 0.52 7.06
N LEU A 158 4.32 0.11 8.19
CA LEU A 158 5.74 -0.25 8.25
C LEU A 158 5.99 -1.73 7.97
N GLY A 159 5.14 -2.61 8.46
CA GLY A 159 5.27 -4.06 8.32
C GLY A 159 4.77 -4.59 6.98
N ALA A 160 3.65 -4.09 6.46
CA ALA A 160 3.15 -4.52 5.16
C ALA A 160 3.71 -3.68 4.01
N HIS A 161 3.64 -2.34 4.08
CA HIS A 161 4.10 -1.50 2.97
C HIS A 161 5.63 -1.35 2.97
N TYR A 162 6.22 -0.75 4.01
CA TYR A 162 7.67 -0.46 4.00
C TYR A 162 8.52 -1.73 3.93
N LEU A 163 8.29 -2.69 4.83
CA LEU A 163 9.03 -3.95 4.82
C LEU A 163 8.67 -4.83 3.62
N GLY A 164 7.47 -4.69 3.05
CA GLY A 164 7.10 -5.33 1.78
C GLY A 164 8.06 -4.98 0.64
N LEU A 165 8.66 -3.78 0.66
CA LEU A 165 9.69 -3.37 -0.30
C LEU A 165 10.94 -4.25 -0.25
N ALA A 166 11.23 -4.91 0.87
CA ALA A 166 12.33 -5.86 0.95
C ALA A 166 12.18 -7.02 -0.04
N TYR A 167 10.94 -7.38 -0.40
CA TYR A 167 10.67 -8.46 -1.36
C TYR A 167 10.53 -7.94 -2.79
N SER A 168 9.95 -6.75 -2.99
CA SER A 168 9.69 -6.21 -4.32
C SER A 168 10.90 -5.54 -4.97
N LEU A 169 11.87 -5.07 -4.18
CA LEU A 169 13.08 -4.40 -4.68
C LEU A 169 14.19 -5.37 -5.12
N GLN A 170 13.96 -6.68 -5.09
CA GLN A 170 14.97 -7.67 -5.46
C GLN A 170 15.21 -7.71 -6.97
N SER A 171 14.14 -7.57 -7.77
CA SER A 171 14.18 -7.50 -9.23
C SER A 171 13.02 -6.66 -9.77
N LYS A 172 13.19 -6.17 -11.01
CA LYS A 172 12.11 -5.57 -11.80
C LYS A 172 11.14 -6.64 -12.36
N ASN A 173 11.49 -7.92 -12.30
CA ASN A 173 10.67 -9.04 -12.75
C ASN A 173 9.94 -9.69 -11.57
N VAL A 174 8.60 -9.75 -11.64
CA VAL A 174 7.75 -10.31 -10.57
C VAL A 174 8.02 -11.79 -10.30
N ASP A 175 8.36 -12.59 -11.32
CA ASP A 175 8.64 -14.02 -11.14
C ASP A 175 9.99 -14.27 -10.47
N GLU A 176 10.96 -13.37 -10.68
CA GLU A 176 12.21 -13.40 -9.94
C GLU A 176 12.00 -13.04 -8.47
N ASN A 177 11.16 -12.04 -8.18
CA ASN A 177 10.78 -11.71 -6.80
C ASN A 177 10.05 -12.88 -6.11
N ARG A 178 9.15 -13.59 -6.82
CA ARG A 178 8.50 -14.81 -6.31
C ARG A 178 9.52 -15.91 -6.00
N LYS A 179 10.49 -16.16 -6.90
CA LYS A 179 11.58 -17.12 -6.66
C LYS A 179 12.45 -16.73 -5.47
N PHE A 180 12.72 -15.45 -5.27
CA PHE A 180 13.44 -14.95 -4.09
C PHE A 180 12.67 -15.28 -2.80
N VAL A 181 11.37 -14.99 -2.75
CA VAL A 181 10.52 -15.31 -1.60
C VAL A 181 10.50 -16.81 -1.32
N GLU A 182 10.40 -17.66 -2.34
CA GLU A 182 10.45 -19.11 -2.16
C GLU A 182 11.82 -19.60 -1.66
N SER A 183 12.92 -19.01 -2.13
CA SER A 183 14.27 -19.32 -1.66
C SER A 183 14.48 -18.88 -0.20
N LEU A 184 13.90 -17.74 0.19
CA LEU A 184 13.89 -17.27 1.57
C LEU A 184 13.11 -18.23 2.48
N LYS A 185 11.93 -18.72 2.06
CA LYS A 185 11.14 -19.70 2.81
C LYS A 185 11.88 -21.03 3.01
N LYS A 186 12.71 -21.45 2.06
CA LYS A 186 13.55 -22.64 2.15
C LYS A 186 14.78 -22.47 3.03
N GLY A 187 15.14 -21.23 3.37
CA GLY A 187 16.36 -20.90 4.11
C GLY A 187 17.61 -20.81 3.23
N ASP A 188 17.46 -20.83 1.90
CA ASP A 188 18.59 -20.73 0.95
C ASP A 188 19.18 -19.30 0.91
N ILE A 189 18.39 -18.31 1.31
CA ILE A 189 18.76 -16.90 1.38
C ILE A 189 18.53 -16.38 2.81
N GLN A 190 19.44 -15.54 3.29
CA GLN A 190 19.31 -14.84 4.55
C GLN A 190 19.19 -13.33 4.31
N LEU A 191 18.12 -12.70 4.81
CA LEU A 191 17.93 -11.25 4.68
C LEU A 191 19.06 -10.45 5.33
N ALA A 192 19.65 -10.96 6.42
CA ALA A 192 20.77 -10.32 7.11
C ALA A 192 21.99 -10.06 6.21
N ASN A 193 22.15 -10.85 5.12
CA ASN A 193 23.25 -10.73 4.17
C ASN A 193 22.77 -10.18 2.80
N ASN A 194 21.51 -9.76 2.68
CA ASN A 194 20.93 -9.29 1.42
C ASN A 194 21.12 -7.77 1.28
N PRO A 195 21.83 -7.28 0.25
CA PRO A 195 22.17 -5.86 0.14
C PRO A 195 20.95 -4.97 -0.11
N GLN A 196 19.90 -5.44 -0.78
CA GLN A 196 18.65 -4.70 -0.96
C GLN A 196 17.93 -4.51 0.38
N PHE A 197 17.86 -5.56 1.20
CA PHE A 197 17.30 -5.47 2.56
C PHE A 197 18.12 -4.52 3.43
N SER A 198 19.46 -4.66 3.47
CA SER A 198 20.32 -3.76 4.23
C SER A 198 20.17 -2.31 3.77
N GLY A 199 20.14 -2.05 2.47
CA GLY A 199 19.95 -0.69 1.93
C GLY A 199 18.58 -0.09 2.24
N LEU A 200 17.52 -0.92 2.28
CA LEU A 200 16.19 -0.50 2.71
C LEU A 200 16.21 -0.13 4.21
N MET A 201 16.82 -0.94 5.06
CA MET A 201 16.93 -0.67 6.50
C MET A 201 17.80 0.57 6.79
N ASP A 202 18.90 0.77 6.06
CA ASP A 202 19.70 1.99 6.13
C ASP A 202 18.87 3.24 5.80
N THR A 203 17.98 3.13 4.82
CA THR A 203 17.06 4.22 4.47
C THR A 203 16.06 4.44 5.61
N PHE A 204 15.52 3.38 6.20
CA PHE A 204 14.60 3.46 7.32
C PHE A 204 15.22 4.15 8.54
N ASP A 205 16.48 3.85 8.86
CA ASP A 205 17.19 4.50 9.96
C ASP A 205 17.39 6.00 9.73
N LEU A 206 17.65 6.41 8.49
CA LEU A 206 17.63 7.82 8.11
C LEU A 206 16.24 8.45 8.32
N LEU A 207 15.17 7.79 7.86
CA LEU A 207 13.80 8.28 8.03
C LEU A 207 13.43 8.41 9.52
N LYS A 208 13.82 7.44 10.36
CA LYS A 208 13.61 7.47 11.81
C LYS A 208 14.34 8.65 12.48
N THR A 209 15.58 8.89 12.09
CA THR A 209 16.40 9.98 12.63
C THR A 209 15.73 11.35 12.43
N TYR A 210 15.05 11.53 11.30
CA TYR A 210 14.39 12.78 10.92
C TYR A 210 12.86 12.75 11.06
N ASN A 211 12.30 11.70 11.66
CA ASN A 211 10.86 11.55 11.81
C ASN A 211 10.29 12.67 12.69
N ALA A 212 9.20 13.30 12.24
CA ALA A 212 8.49 14.34 12.98
C ALA A 212 8.09 13.90 14.40
N ARG A 213 7.84 12.59 14.59
CA ARG A 213 7.44 11.97 15.85
C ARG A 213 8.57 11.16 16.49
N LYS A 214 9.85 11.42 16.18
CA LYS A 214 10.98 10.62 16.70
C LYS A 214 11.04 10.50 18.23
N ASN A 215 10.55 11.50 18.96
CA ASN A 215 10.53 11.49 20.43
C ASN A 215 9.36 10.70 21.02
N ASP A 216 8.28 10.52 20.25
CA ASP A 216 7.09 9.77 20.67
C ASP A 216 6.40 9.16 19.44
N PRO A 217 6.99 8.11 18.83
CA PRO A 217 6.53 7.60 17.54
C PRO A 217 5.16 6.90 17.63
N LEU A 218 4.72 6.52 18.83
CA LEU A 218 3.47 5.80 19.05
C LEU A 218 2.22 6.69 19.03
N VAL A 219 2.37 8.02 19.10
CA VAL A 219 1.26 8.97 18.94
C VAL A 219 0.93 9.27 17.47
N ALA A 220 1.60 8.58 16.54
CA ALA A 220 1.25 8.63 15.13
C ALA A 220 -0.18 8.14 14.93
N ASP A 221 -0.98 8.92 14.21
CA ASP A 221 -2.35 8.60 13.86
C ASP A 221 -2.53 8.92 12.38
N TYR A 222 -3.22 8.05 11.64
CA TYR A 222 -3.28 8.17 10.19
C TYR A 222 -3.88 9.49 9.72
N MET A 223 -4.97 9.94 10.38
CA MET A 223 -5.65 11.18 10.02
C MET A 223 -4.83 12.39 10.44
N LYS A 224 -4.19 12.33 11.62
CA LYS A 224 -3.27 13.38 12.07
C LYS A 224 -2.06 13.52 11.15
N ASP A 225 -1.40 12.42 10.79
CA ASP A 225 -0.20 12.39 9.96
C ASP A 225 -0.52 12.93 8.55
N SER A 226 -1.62 12.46 7.97
CA SER A 226 -2.12 12.94 6.67
C SER A 226 -2.47 14.43 6.72
N GLY A 227 -3.12 14.88 7.79
CA GLY A 227 -3.44 16.29 8.00
C GLY A 227 -2.22 17.19 8.17
N ASP A 228 -1.21 16.73 8.91
CA ASP A 228 0.06 17.42 9.08
C ASP A 228 0.82 17.54 7.74
N PHE A 229 0.81 16.48 6.93
CA PHE A 229 1.44 16.50 5.61
C PHE A 229 0.72 17.48 4.67
N ALA A 230 -0.62 17.43 4.64
CA ALA A 230 -1.45 18.31 3.81
C ALA A 230 -1.27 19.80 4.16
N LYS A 231 -1.11 20.12 5.46
CA LYS A 231 -0.86 21.49 5.93
C LYS A 231 0.58 21.98 5.66
N GLY A 232 1.49 21.08 5.29
CA GLY A 232 2.90 21.38 5.11
C GLY A 232 3.64 21.54 6.44
N ASN A 233 3.26 20.75 7.44
CA ASN A 233 4.01 20.61 8.70
C ASN A 233 5.19 19.65 8.54
N ALA A 234 5.15 18.77 7.53
CA ALA A 234 6.28 17.96 7.10
C ALA A 234 6.50 18.05 5.59
N ALA A 235 7.75 17.91 5.16
CA ALA A 235 8.11 17.93 3.74
C ALA A 235 7.91 16.57 3.06
N PHE A 236 8.14 15.47 3.76
CA PHE A 236 7.98 14.12 3.23
C PHE A 236 7.05 13.27 4.10
N TYR A 237 6.39 12.29 3.48
CA TYR A 237 5.55 11.31 4.18
C TYR A 237 5.71 9.95 3.50
N PHE A 238 6.27 8.96 4.21
CA PHE A 238 6.22 7.59 3.70
C PHE A 238 4.80 7.08 3.90
N MET A 239 4.10 6.87 2.79
CA MET A 239 2.76 6.32 2.80
C MET A 239 2.46 5.68 1.45
N GLY A 240 1.35 4.96 1.40
CA GLY A 240 0.70 4.60 0.16
C GLY A 240 -0.64 3.94 0.43
N ASP A 241 -1.47 3.96 -0.59
CA ASP A 241 -2.82 3.40 -0.66
C ASP A 241 -3.18 3.22 -2.14
#